data_AF-A0A9D2QN20-F1
#
_entry.id   AF-A0A9D2QN20-F1
#
_cell.length_a   1.000
_cell.length_b   1.000
_cell.length_c   1.000
_cell.angle_alpha   90.00
_cell.angle_beta   90.00
_cell.angle_gamma   90.00
#
_symmetry.space_group_name_H-M   'P 1'
#
loop_
_entity.id
_entity.type
_entity.pdbx_description
1 polymer ?
#
loop_
_entity_poly.entity_id
_entity_poly.type
_entity_poly.pdbx_seq_one_letter_code
_entity_poly.pdbx_strand_id
1 'polypeptide(L)'
;MLTIYQLMKYLRNHHSITVKGNQAQALRNIGYYHGFKGYRFIRNPSQRIPFTSLDEVIALNAFDMQLKTLFYPKVMFIENALKSYVIESILLDSKSENLDIIFNKSITNYRSYRKGSENYHKQYEKRMSLKGKINSALLRDYANKRQTVNHFFDSDRSIPIWAIFESLTLGEFGTLFSCANSNVKLNTSHILHLPSNLDSDGKLTEYIIYTI
;
A
#
# COMPACT_ATOMS: atom_id res chain seq x y z
N MET A 1 -5.47 -13.97 -27.46
CA MET A 1 -4.19 -13.61 -26.80
C MET A 1 -3.07 -13.85 -27.80
N LEU A 2 -2.22 -12.87 -28.11
CA LEU A 2 -1.12 -13.05 -29.06
C LEU A 2 -0.01 -13.89 -28.44
N THR A 3 0.59 -14.81 -29.21
CA THR A 3 1.82 -15.51 -28.81
C THR A 3 3.00 -14.54 -28.74
N ILE A 4 4.09 -14.92 -28.08
CA ILE A 4 5.28 -14.05 -27.99
C ILE A 4 5.83 -13.64 -29.36
N TYR A 5 5.84 -14.56 -30.33
CA TYR A 5 6.34 -14.28 -31.67
C TYR A 5 5.39 -13.38 -32.45
N GLN A 6 4.07 -13.54 -32.23
CA GLN A 6 3.07 -12.61 -32.75
C GLN A 6 3.24 -11.21 -32.13
N LEU A 7 3.57 -11.11 -30.84
CA LEU A 7 3.88 -9.82 -30.20
C LEU A 7 5.16 -9.18 -30.76
N MET A 8 6.22 -9.96 -30.99
CA MET A 8 7.44 -9.45 -31.64
C MET A 8 7.14 -8.94 -33.06
N LYS A 9 6.32 -9.66 -33.84
CA LYS A 9 5.87 -9.21 -35.16
C LYS A 9 5.00 -7.95 -35.06
N TYR A 10 4.12 -7.89 -34.06
CA TYR A 10 3.25 -6.73 -33.83
C TYR A 10 4.05 -5.47 -33.51
N LEU A 11 5.07 -5.56 -32.65
CA LEU A 11 5.99 -4.46 -32.33
C LEU A 11 6.71 -3.92 -33.58
N ARG A 12 7.19 -4.82 -34.45
CA ARG A 12 7.82 -4.43 -35.72
C ARG A 12 6.83 -3.73 -36.65
N ASN A 13 5.66 -4.33 -36.85
CA ASN A 13 4.72 -3.91 -37.90
C ASN A 13 3.87 -2.68 -37.52
N HIS A 14 3.53 -2.52 -36.25
CA HIS A 14 2.59 -1.47 -35.81
C HIS A 14 3.23 -0.38 -34.95
N HIS A 15 4.44 -0.64 -34.43
CA HIS A 15 5.14 0.32 -33.58
C HIS A 15 6.51 0.73 -34.11
N SER A 16 6.92 0.20 -35.27
CA SER A 16 8.22 0.48 -35.89
C SER A 16 9.40 0.19 -34.95
N ILE A 17 9.25 -0.81 -34.08
CA ILE A 17 10.28 -1.23 -33.12
C ILE A 17 11.03 -2.42 -33.70
N THR A 18 12.33 -2.26 -33.91
CA THR A 18 13.20 -3.36 -34.28
C THR A 18 13.29 -4.37 -33.14
N VAL A 19 12.90 -5.62 -33.42
CA VAL A 19 12.99 -6.74 -32.48
C VAL A 19 13.90 -7.81 -33.06
N LYS A 20 14.97 -8.19 -32.35
CA LYS A 20 15.89 -9.27 -32.72
C LYS A 20 15.28 -10.64 -32.40
N GLY A 21 15.65 -11.68 -33.15
CA GLY A 21 15.10 -13.03 -32.98
C GLY A 21 15.36 -13.65 -31.60
N ASN A 22 16.48 -13.31 -30.99
CA ASN A 22 16.90 -13.80 -29.67
C ASN A 22 16.26 -13.06 -28.48
N GLN A 23 15.47 -12.00 -28.70
CA GLN A 23 14.87 -11.19 -27.63
C GLN A 23 13.50 -11.70 -27.17
N ALA A 24 13.02 -12.84 -27.67
CA ALA A 24 11.73 -13.41 -27.28
C ALA A 24 11.64 -13.63 -25.76
N GLN A 25 12.72 -14.12 -25.12
CA GLN A 25 12.75 -14.33 -23.68
C GLN A 25 12.74 -13.02 -22.90
N ALA A 26 13.49 -12.02 -23.34
CA ALA A 26 13.47 -10.70 -22.71
C ALA A 26 12.05 -10.11 -22.73
N LEU A 27 11.36 -10.18 -23.87
CA LEU A 27 9.96 -9.72 -23.99
C LEU A 27 8.99 -10.54 -23.12
N ARG A 28 9.23 -11.84 -22.91
CA ARG A 28 8.45 -12.63 -21.94
C ARG A 28 8.67 -12.14 -20.52
N ASN A 29 9.93 -11.90 -20.13
CA ASN A 29 10.30 -11.53 -18.77
C ASN A 29 9.78 -10.13 -18.40
N ILE A 30 9.86 -9.14 -19.31
CA ILE A 30 9.33 -7.79 -19.05
C ILE A 30 7.82 -7.69 -19.29
N GLY A 31 7.26 -8.59 -20.11
CA GLY A 31 5.87 -8.57 -20.55
C GLY A 31 5.56 -7.44 -21.55
N TYR A 32 4.64 -7.66 -22.50
CA TYR A 32 4.29 -6.62 -23.49
C TYR A 32 3.61 -5.39 -22.85
N TYR A 33 2.67 -5.60 -21.93
CA TYR A 33 1.95 -4.50 -21.29
C TYR A 33 2.88 -3.71 -20.37
N HIS A 34 3.48 -4.41 -19.40
CA HIS A 34 4.38 -3.81 -18.42
C HIS A 34 5.68 -3.34 -19.05
N GLY A 35 6.24 -4.04 -20.03
CA GLY A 35 7.50 -3.64 -20.65
C GLY A 35 7.39 -2.51 -21.66
N PHE A 36 6.35 -2.50 -22.50
CA PHE A 36 6.23 -1.55 -23.61
C PHE A 36 4.96 -0.70 -23.55
N LYS A 37 3.78 -1.33 -23.52
CA LYS A 37 2.50 -0.61 -23.72
C LYS A 37 2.30 0.49 -22.67
N GLY A 38 2.68 0.22 -21.42
CA GLY A 38 2.61 1.17 -20.31
C GLY A 38 3.72 2.23 -20.31
N TYR A 39 4.90 1.90 -20.83
CA TYR A 39 6.08 2.79 -20.81
C TYR A 39 6.25 3.64 -22.07
N ARG A 40 5.46 3.42 -23.11
CA ARG A 40 5.61 4.13 -24.40
C ARG A 40 5.32 5.63 -24.35
N PHE A 41 4.86 6.17 -23.23
CA PHE A 41 4.59 7.60 -23.06
C PHE A 41 5.03 8.14 -21.70
N ILE A 42 5.37 9.42 -21.65
CA ILE A 42 5.61 10.14 -20.40
C ILE A 42 4.29 10.80 -19.97
N ARG A 43 3.66 10.27 -18.91
CA ARG A 43 2.40 10.76 -18.29
C ARG A 43 1.15 10.72 -19.18
N ASN A 44 1.19 11.19 -20.42
CA ASN A 44 0.04 11.26 -21.33
C ASN A 44 0.37 10.73 -22.74
N PRO A 45 -0.62 10.27 -23.52
CA PRO A 45 -0.39 9.67 -24.84
C PRO A 45 0.26 10.60 -25.88
N SER A 46 0.19 11.92 -25.70
CA SER A 46 0.79 12.89 -26.61
C SER A 46 2.31 12.97 -26.45
N GLN A 47 2.85 12.60 -25.29
CA GLN A 47 4.30 12.59 -25.00
C GLN A 47 4.89 11.19 -25.23
N ARG A 48 4.88 10.74 -26.49
CA ARG A 48 5.39 9.41 -26.85
C ARG A 48 6.91 9.34 -26.80
N ILE A 49 7.42 8.28 -26.19
CA ILE A 49 8.84 7.96 -26.24
C ILE A 49 9.13 7.32 -27.61
N PRO A 50 10.03 7.90 -28.43
CA PRO A 50 10.29 7.46 -29.79
C PRO A 50 11.20 6.22 -29.82
N PHE A 51 10.75 5.12 -29.23
CA PHE A 51 11.50 3.87 -29.24
C PHE A 51 11.72 3.36 -30.66
N THR A 52 12.96 3.05 -31.00
CA THR A 52 13.36 2.48 -32.31
C THR A 52 13.64 0.99 -32.22
N SER A 53 14.00 0.48 -31.04
CA SER A 53 14.38 -0.92 -30.84
C SER A 53 13.89 -1.49 -29.51
N LEU A 54 13.78 -2.81 -29.44
CA LEU A 54 13.43 -3.49 -28.19
C LEU A 54 14.54 -3.39 -27.15
N ASP A 55 15.79 -3.14 -27.56
CA ASP A 55 16.89 -2.92 -26.62
C ASP A 55 16.68 -1.64 -25.79
N GLU A 56 16.16 -0.57 -26.39
CA GLU A 56 15.82 0.67 -25.65
C GLU A 56 14.69 0.45 -24.65
N VAL A 57 13.67 -0.32 -25.04
CA VAL A 57 12.57 -0.71 -24.15
C VAL A 57 13.11 -1.54 -22.98
N ILE A 58 13.96 -2.52 -23.25
CA ILE A 58 14.61 -3.34 -22.21
C ILE A 58 15.46 -2.47 -21.29
N ALA A 59 16.24 -1.53 -21.84
CA ALA A 59 17.08 -0.63 -21.07
C ALA A 59 16.26 0.26 -20.12
N LEU A 60 15.13 0.81 -20.57
CA LEU A 60 14.26 1.60 -19.71
C LEU A 60 13.65 0.75 -18.58
N ASN A 61 13.23 -0.48 -18.86
CA ASN A 61 12.72 -1.39 -17.85
C ASN A 61 13.81 -1.79 -16.84
N ALA A 62 15.03 -2.01 -17.30
CA ALA A 62 16.17 -2.32 -16.43
C ALA A 62 16.48 -1.12 -15.52
N PHE A 63 16.47 0.10 -16.05
CA PHE A 63 16.63 1.32 -15.27
C PHE A 63 15.53 1.47 -14.21
N ASP A 64 14.26 1.30 -14.57
CA ASP A 64 13.14 1.34 -13.63
C ASP A 64 13.27 0.27 -12.53
N MET A 65 13.68 -0.94 -12.89
CA MET A 65 13.92 -2.02 -11.93
C MET A 65 15.07 -1.68 -10.97
N GLN A 66 16.18 -1.13 -11.48
CA GLN A 66 17.30 -0.68 -10.64
C GLN A 66 16.89 0.48 -9.71
N LEU A 67 16.05 1.39 -10.19
CA LEU A 67 15.51 2.46 -9.36
C LEU A 67 14.65 1.86 -8.22
N LYS A 68 13.75 0.94 -8.57
CA LYS A 68 12.91 0.21 -7.61
C LYS A 68 13.74 -0.49 -6.54
N THR A 69 14.80 -1.21 -6.91
CA THR A 69 15.63 -1.93 -5.93
C THR A 69 16.35 -1.00 -4.95
N LEU A 70 16.64 0.24 -5.33
CA LEU A 70 17.20 1.25 -4.42
C LEU A 70 16.18 1.70 -3.36
N PHE A 71 14.91 1.88 -3.75
CA PHE A 71 13.87 2.44 -2.88
C PHE A 71 13.09 1.39 -2.08
N TYR A 72 12.79 0.21 -2.65
CA TYR A 72 11.96 -0.81 -1.99
C TYR A 72 12.41 -1.16 -0.56
N PRO A 73 13.71 -1.41 -0.29
CA PRO A 73 14.16 -1.69 1.07
C PRO A 73 13.91 -0.53 2.03
N LYS A 74 14.02 0.72 1.54
CA LYS A 74 13.78 1.92 2.35
C LYS A 74 12.28 2.12 2.63
N VAL A 75 11.44 1.93 1.62
CA VAL A 75 9.97 1.99 1.76
C VAL A 75 9.50 0.92 2.75
N MET A 76 9.98 -0.32 2.61
CA MET A 76 9.63 -1.42 3.51
C MET A 76 10.09 -1.14 4.96
N PHE A 77 11.28 -0.57 5.13
CA PHE A 77 11.76 -0.14 6.45
C PHE A 77 10.83 0.91 7.06
N ILE A 78 10.46 1.94 6.30
CA ILE A 78 9.58 3.01 6.79
C ILE A 78 8.18 2.47 7.10
N GLU A 79 7.60 1.64 6.23
CA GLU A 79 6.31 0.99 6.48
C GLU A 79 6.31 0.19 7.79
N ASN A 80 7.33 -0.65 8.00
CA ASN A 80 7.45 -1.45 9.22
C ASN A 80 7.59 -0.56 10.45
N ALA A 81 8.45 0.45 10.40
CA ALA A 81 8.65 1.39 11.50
C ALA A 81 7.35 2.13 11.86
N LEU A 82 6.65 2.69 10.86
CA LEU A 82 5.37 3.38 11.06
C LEU A 82 4.32 2.47 11.66
N LYS A 83 4.20 1.23 11.16
CA LYS A 83 3.29 0.22 11.74
C LYS A 83 3.60 -0.02 13.21
N SER A 84 4.87 -0.22 13.57
CA SER A 84 5.28 -0.44 14.97
C SER A 84 4.95 0.75 15.88
N TYR A 85 5.29 1.98 15.47
CA TYR A 85 5.01 3.18 16.27
C TYR A 85 3.52 3.47 16.45
N VAL A 86 2.71 3.19 15.42
CA VAL A 86 1.25 3.32 15.50
C VAL A 86 0.67 2.25 16.42
N ILE A 87 1.16 1.00 16.37
CA ILE A 87 0.74 -0.06 17.31
C ILE A 87 1.01 0.38 18.74
N GLU A 88 2.22 0.85 19.04
CA GLU A 88 2.59 1.33 20.37
C GLU A 88 1.63 2.43 20.85
N SER A 89 1.37 3.42 20.01
CA SER A 89 0.44 4.51 20.32
C SER A 89 -0.99 4.04 20.57
N ILE A 90 -1.48 3.08 19.78
CA ILE A 90 -2.81 2.48 19.95
C ILE A 90 -2.90 1.72 21.27
N LEU A 91 -1.90 0.89 21.59
CA LEU A 91 -1.90 0.10 22.82
C LEU A 91 -1.79 0.99 24.06
N LEU A 92 -1.05 2.10 23.97
CA LEU A 92 -0.97 3.11 25.02
C LEU A 92 -2.31 3.78 25.30
N ASP A 93 -3.13 4.07 24.27
CA ASP A 93 -4.46 4.69 24.39
C ASP A 93 -5.55 3.67 24.77
N SER A 94 -5.59 2.50 24.13
CA SER A 94 -6.62 1.48 24.34
C SER A 94 -6.44 0.71 25.66
N LYS A 95 -5.19 0.54 26.10
CA LYS A 95 -4.74 -0.39 27.15
C LYS A 95 -5.14 -1.84 26.90
N SER A 96 -5.24 -2.23 25.62
CA SER A 96 -5.71 -3.57 25.23
C SER A 96 -5.32 -3.92 23.79
N GLU A 97 -4.94 -5.17 23.55
CA GLU A 97 -4.73 -5.74 22.21
C GLU A 97 -6.02 -6.20 21.52
N ASN A 98 -7.12 -6.36 22.28
CA ASN A 98 -8.40 -6.75 21.72
C ASN A 98 -8.93 -5.70 20.72
N LEU A 99 -9.22 -6.16 19.50
CA LEU A 99 -9.62 -5.31 18.37
C LEU A 99 -10.90 -4.51 18.66
N ASP A 100 -11.90 -5.09 19.30
CA ASP A 100 -13.15 -4.37 19.59
C ASP A 100 -12.93 -3.26 20.61
N ILE A 101 -12.06 -3.48 21.62
CA ILE A 101 -11.67 -2.44 22.58
C ILE A 101 -10.91 -1.31 21.86
N ILE A 102 -9.96 -1.65 20.98
CA ILE A 102 -9.22 -0.68 20.15
C ILE A 102 -10.20 0.15 19.30
N PHE A 103 -11.15 -0.50 18.65
CA PHE A 103 -12.14 0.19 17.83
C PHE A 103 -13.01 1.16 18.66
N ASN A 104 -13.31 0.81 19.90
CA ASN A 104 -14.21 1.60 20.76
C ASN A 104 -13.52 2.75 21.49
N LYS A 105 -12.20 2.67 21.71
CA LYS A 105 -11.39 3.71 22.37
C LYS A 105 -10.57 4.53 21.37
N SER A 106 -9.75 3.85 20.57
CA SER A 106 -8.69 4.46 19.78
C SER A 106 -9.12 4.80 18.35
N ILE A 107 -9.94 3.98 17.69
CA ILE A 107 -10.42 4.23 16.32
C ILE A 107 -11.74 5.01 16.35
N THR A 108 -11.68 6.22 16.90
CA THR A 108 -12.86 7.03 17.23
C THR A 108 -12.84 8.44 16.66
N ASN A 109 -12.03 8.73 15.63
CA ASN A 109 -11.95 10.06 15.02
C ASN A 109 -13.31 10.65 14.62
N TYR A 110 -14.26 9.80 14.19
CA TYR A 110 -15.62 10.21 13.86
C TYR A 110 -16.33 10.99 14.99
N ARG A 111 -15.93 10.79 16.26
CA ARG A 111 -16.48 11.50 17.43
C ARG A 111 -16.03 12.97 17.52
N SER A 112 -14.99 13.37 16.79
CA SER A 112 -14.57 14.78 16.70
C SER A 112 -15.55 15.64 15.89
N TYR A 113 -16.45 15.01 15.14
CA TYR A 113 -17.46 15.69 14.33
C TYR A 113 -18.80 15.76 15.07
N ARG A 114 -19.60 16.79 14.76
CA ARG A 114 -20.94 16.94 15.32
C ARG A 114 -21.79 15.71 14.97
N LYS A 115 -22.34 15.04 15.98
CA LYS A 115 -23.25 13.88 15.82
C LYS A 115 -24.39 14.22 14.85
N GLY A 116 -24.65 13.34 13.89
CA GLY A 116 -25.68 13.52 12.87
C GLY A 116 -25.29 14.43 11.69
N SER A 117 -24.10 15.03 11.69
CA SER A 117 -23.59 15.75 10.51
C SER A 117 -23.18 14.78 9.39
N GLU A 118 -23.19 15.25 8.14
CA GLU A 118 -22.71 14.49 6.99
C GLU A 118 -21.27 13.98 7.20
N ASN A 119 -20.38 14.84 7.73
CA ASN A 119 -19.01 14.47 8.05
C ASN A 119 -18.92 13.36 9.10
N TYR A 120 -19.76 13.41 10.15
CA TYR A 120 -19.84 12.33 11.14
C TYR A 120 -20.21 11.00 10.49
N HIS A 121 -21.25 11.00 9.64
CA HIS A 121 -21.69 9.80 8.93
C HIS A 121 -20.60 9.25 8.01
N LYS A 122 -19.96 10.10 7.22
CA LYS A 122 -18.86 9.72 6.32
C LYS A 122 -17.68 9.09 7.07
N GLN A 123 -17.29 9.66 8.21
CA GLN A 123 -16.16 9.12 9.00
C GLN A 123 -16.53 7.83 9.73
N TYR A 124 -17.79 7.69 10.17
CA TYR A 124 -18.28 6.45 10.74
C TYR A 124 -18.38 5.33 9.70
N GLU A 125 -18.85 5.64 8.49
CA GLU A 125 -18.85 4.72 7.35
C GLU A 125 -17.42 4.27 7.00
N LYS A 126 -16.46 5.21 6.93
CA LYS A 126 -15.04 4.90 6.73
C LYS A 126 -14.51 3.93 7.80
N ARG A 127 -14.86 4.14 9.07
CA ARG A 127 -14.51 3.23 10.18
C ARG A 127 -15.14 1.84 10.01
N MET A 128 -16.38 1.73 9.57
CA MET A 128 -17.04 0.44 9.35
C MET A 128 -16.48 -0.30 8.14
N SER A 129 -16.21 0.42 7.05
CA SER A 129 -15.51 -0.11 5.89
C SER A 129 -14.14 -0.67 6.27
N LEU A 130 -13.39 0.03 7.13
CA LEU A 130 -12.12 -0.46 7.68
C LEU A 130 -12.29 -1.79 8.42
N LYS A 131 -13.33 -1.94 9.26
CA LYS A 131 -13.59 -3.22 9.95
C LYS A 131 -13.85 -4.36 8.96
N GLY A 132 -14.59 -4.09 7.89
CA GLY A 132 -14.80 -5.03 6.78
C GLY A 132 -13.49 -5.40 6.08
N LYS A 133 -12.65 -4.41 5.75
CA LYS A 133 -11.35 -4.63 5.10
C LYS A 133 -10.38 -5.44 5.96
N ILE A 134 -10.32 -5.19 7.27
CA ILE A 134 -9.53 -6.01 8.21
C ILE A 134 -9.96 -7.47 8.13
N ASN A 135 -11.26 -7.75 8.19
CA ASN A 135 -11.76 -9.12 8.08
C ASN A 135 -11.43 -9.74 6.72
N SER A 136 -11.60 -9.01 5.62
CA SER A 136 -11.21 -9.48 4.28
C SER A 136 -9.71 -9.77 4.16
N ALA A 137 -8.86 -8.94 4.78
CA ALA A 137 -7.42 -9.14 4.80
C ALA A 137 -7.02 -10.40 5.58
N LEU A 138 -7.62 -10.63 6.75
CA LEU A 138 -7.40 -11.83 7.56
C LEU A 138 -7.88 -13.09 6.84
N LEU A 139 -9.06 -13.05 6.20
CA LEU A 139 -9.58 -14.17 5.41
C LEU A 139 -8.68 -14.50 4.21
N ARG A 140 -8.17 -13.47 3.52
CA ARG A 140 -7.22 -13.65 2.42
C ARG A 140 -5.94 -14.32 2.90
N ASP A 141 -5.41 -13.89 4.04
CA ASP A 141 -4.19 -14.47 4.61
C ASP A 141 -4.39 -15.91 5.07
N TYR A 142 -5.54 -16.22 5.66
CA TYR A 142 -5.96 -17.58 6.02
C TYR A 142 -6.09 -18.49 4.77
N ALA A 143 -6.78 -18.03 3.74
CA ALA A 143 -6.95 -18.76 2.48
C ALA A 143 -5.60 -19.05 1.79
N ASN A 144 -4.64 -18.13 1.92
CA ASN A 144 -3.28 -18.28 1.42
C ASN A 144 -2.36 -19.08 2.36
N LYS A 145 -2.90 -19.71 3.41
CA LYS A 145 -2.17 -20.55 4.38
C LYS A 145 -1.01 -19.82 5.08
N ARG A 146 -1.18 -18.53 5.40
CA ARG A 146 -0.20 -17.82 6.24
C ARG A 146 -0.21 -18.41 7.65
N GLN A 147 0.91 -19.02 8.05
CA GLN A 147 1.04 -19.75 9.32
C GLN A 147 0.58 -18.95 10.55
N THR A 148 0.94 -17.66 10.62
CA THR A 148 0.57 -16.79 11.74
C THR A 148 -0.94 -16.70 11.93
N VAL A 149 -1.68 -16.42 10.85
CA VAL A 149 -3.14 -16.24 10.90
C VAL A 149 -3.82 -17.58 11.16
N ASN A 150 -3.39 -18.64 10.49
CA ASN A 150 -3.92 -19.99 10.70
C ASN A 150 -3.80 -20.44 12.15
N HIS A 151 -2.64 -20.21 12.80
CA HIS A 151 -2.45 -20.59 14.20
C HIS A 151 -3.51 -19.98 15.13
N PHE A 152 -3.86 -18.70 14.95
CA PHE A 152 -4.85 -18.04 15.79
C PHE A 152 -6.29 -18.47 15.48
N PHE A 153 -6.63 -18.63 14.18
CA PHE A 153 -7.95 -19.12 13.77
C PHE A 153 -8.18 -20.56 14.24
N ASP A 154 -7.22 -21.45 14.03
CA ASP A 154 -7.34 -22.87 14.38
C ASP A 154 -7.35 -23.10 15.91
N SER A 155 -6.83 -22.13 16.68
CA SER A 155 -6.80 -22.20 18.15
C SER A 155 -7.96 -21.45 18.83
N ASP A 156 -8.92 -20.93 18.07
CA ASP A 156 -10.03 -20.07 18.55
C ASP A 156 -9.55 -18.88 19.41
N ARG A 157 -8.39 -18.31 19.07
CA ARG A 157 -7.78 -17.19 19.81
C ARG A 157 -8.05 -15.86 19.10
N SER A 158 -8.18 -14.82 19.91
CA SER A 158 -8.22 -13.45 19.37
C SER A 158 -6.90 -13.12 18.69
N ILE A 159 -6.96 -12.55 17.50
CA ILE A 159 -5.78 -12.18 16.71
C ILE A 159 -5.20 -10.88 17.28
N PRO A 160 -3.92 -10.86 17.68
CA PRO A 160 -3.30 -9.66 18.22
C PRO A 160 -3.15 -8.57 17.15
N ILE A 161 -3.13 -7.31 17.58
CA ILE A 161 -3.10 -6.16 16.66
C ILE A 161 -1.91 -6.17 15.69
N TRP A 162 -0.74 -6.65 16.13
CA TRP A 162 0.44 -6.72 15.27
C TRP A 162 0.22 -7.66 14.08
N ALA A 163 -0.42 -8.81 14.30
CA ALA A 163 -0.70 -9.77 13.24
C ALA A 163 -1.73 -9.20 12.24
N ILE A 164 -2.70 -8.42 12.74
CA ILE A 164 -3.64 -7.68 11.87
C ILE A 164 -2.88 -6.70 10.97
N PHE A 165 -1.94 -5.93 11.53
CA PHE A 165 -1.18 -4.93 10.76
C PHE A 165 -0.31 -5.55 9.65
N GLU A 166 0.21 -6.77 9.86
CA GLU A 166 0.93 -7.54 8.83
C GLU A 166 0.03 -8.06 7.70
N SER A 167 -1.27 -8.19 7.96
CA SER A 167 -2.27 -8.52 6.95
C SER A 167 -2.76 -7.29 6.18
N LEU A 168 -2.58 -6.09 6.71
CA LEU A 168 -3.04 -4.86 6.04
C LEU A 168 -2.04 -4.37 4.99
N THR A 169 -2.57 -3.97 3.84
CA THR A 169 -1.83 -3.16 2.87
C THR A 169 -1.52 -1.78 3.45
N LEU A 170 -0.49 -1.10 2.93
CA LEU A 170 -0.13 0.25 3.39
C LEU A 170 -1.30 1.25 3.31
N GLY A 171 -2.14 1.16 2.27
CA GLY A 171 -3.34 2.00 2.14
C GLY A 171 -4.44 1.69 3.16
N GLU A 172 -4.61 0.43 3.55
CA GLU A 172 -5.52 0.03 4.63
C GLU A 172 -5.00 0.47 6.00
N PHE A 173 -3.68 0.35 6.22
CA PHE A 173 -3.01 0.90 7.40
C PHE A 173 -3.17 2.42 7.50
N GLY A 174 -2.97 3.17 6.41
CA GLY A 174 -3.24 4.61 6.38
C GLY A 174 -4.70 4.94 6.69
N THR A 175 -5.64 4.14 6.18
CA THR A 175 -7.06 4.27 6.53
C THR A 175 -7.29 4.04 8.03
N LEU A 176 -6.63 3.06 8.63
CA LEU A 176 -6.70 2.81 10.08
C LEU A 176 -6.20 4.01 10.88
N PHE A 177 -5.01 4.53 10.56
CA PHE A 177 -4.45 5.69 11.24
C PHE A 177 -5.32 6.94 11.08
N SER A 178 -5.90 7.15 9.89
CA SER A 178 -6.81 8.28 9.65
C SER A 178 -8.08 8.23 10.52
N CYS A 179 -8.54 7.03 10.89
CA CYS A 179 -9.68 6.81 11.76
C CYS A 179 -9.31 6.85 13.26
N ALA A 180 -8.02 6.92 13.61
CA ALA A 180 -7.56 7.02 14.98
C ALA A 180 -7.87 8.39 15.61
N ASN A 181 -8.13 8.42 16.91
CA ASN A 181 -8.40 9.64 17.66
C ASN A 181 -7.15 10.53 17.79
N SER A 182 -7.34 11.76 18.29
CA SER A 182 -6.24 12.72 18.46
C SER A 182 -5.16 12.23 19.43
N ASN A 183 -5.50 11.46 20.46
CA ASN A 183 -4.50 10.93 21.40
C ASN A 183 -3.50 10.02 20.69
N VAL A 184 -3.99 9.05 19.91
CA VAL A 184 -3.13 8.15 19.13
C VAL A 184 -2.27 8.97 18.17
N LYS A 185 -2.89 9.90 17.42
CA LYS A 185 -2.17 10.71 16.42
C LYS A 185 -1.05 11.54 17.03
N LEU A 186 -1.34 12.26 18.11
CA LEU A 186 -0.35 13.09 18.81
C LEU A 186 0.73 12.26 19.50
N ASN A 187 0.37 11.12 20.10
CA ASN A 187 1.35 10.22 20.69
C ASN A 187 2.28 9.64 19.63
N THR A 188 1.75 9.23 18.47
CA THR A 188 2.59 8.73 17.36
C THR A 188 3.54 9.82 16.88
N SER A 189 3.05 11.04 16.70
CA SER A 189 3.86 12.20 16.34
C SER A 189 5.00 12.45 17.35
N HIS A 190 4.69 12.36 18.64
CA HIS A 190 5.67 12.52 19.72
C HIS A 190 6.74 11.43 19.71
N ILE A 191 6.35 10.16 19.56
CA ILE A 191 7.30 9.03 19.52
C ILE A 191 8.19 9.11 18.27
N LEU A 192 7.65 9.61 17.16
CA LEU A 192 8.41 9.88 15.93
C LEU A 192 9.29 11.14 16.02
N HIS A 193 9.24 11.89 17.12
CA HIS A 193 9.93 13.16 17.28
C HIS A 193 9.63 14.17 16.17
N LEU A 194 8.39 14.21 15.69
CA LEU A 194 7.96 15.17 14.68
C LEU A 194 7.86 16.58 15.29
N PRO A 195 8.15 17.63 14.49
CA PRO A 195 8.09 19.01 14.96
C PRO A 195 6.66 19.41 15.36
N SER A 196 6.45 19.60 16.67
CA SER A 196 5.13 19.89 17.25
C SER A 196 4.50 21.19 16.75
N ASN A 197 5.31 22.18 16.35
CA ASN A 197 4.85 23.43 15.75
C ASN A 197 4.22 23.24 14.36
N LEU A 198 4.49 22.12 13.69
CA LEU A 198 3.96 21.78 12.37
C LEU A 198 2.93 20.63 12.42
N ASP A 199 2.68 20.04 13.59
CA ASP A 199 1.80 18.86 13.75
C ASP A 199 0.88 18.95 14.96
N SER A 200 0.25 20.12 15.16
CA SER A 200 -0.63 20.37 16.31
C SER A 200 -1.87 19.47 16.35
N ASP A 201 -2.28 18.87 15.23
CA ASP A 201 -3.43 17.97 15.12
C ASP A 201 -3.04 16.48 14.90
N GLY A 202 -1.74 16.18 14.88
CA GLY A 202 -1.19 14.83 14.70
C GLY A 202 -1.41 14.24 13.30
N LYS A 203 -1.81 15.04 12.31
CA LYS A 203 -2.07 14.56 10.94
C LYS A 203 -0.82 14.48 10.07
N LEU A 204 0.31 15.05 10.48
CA LEU A 204 1.55 14.96 9.69
C LEU A 204 1.95 13.51 9.43
N THR A 205 1.81 12.65 10.43
CA THR A 205 2.05 11.21 10.28
C THR A 205 1.11 10.57 9.25
N GLU A 206 -0.16 11.00 9.19
CA GLU A 206 -1.12 10.53 8.18
C GLU A 206 -0.67 10.91 6.77
N TYR A 207 -0.18 12.13 6.58
CA TYR A 207 0.35 12.58 5.29
C TYR A 207 1.62 11.84 4.89
N ILE A 208 2.52 11.54 5.83
CA ILE A 208 3.69 10.71 5.58
C ILE A 208 3.27 9.33 5.09
N ILE A 209 2.31 8.68 5.77
CA ILE A 209 1.83 7.34 5.39
C ILE A 209 1.26 7.33 3.96
N TYR A 210 0.47 8.35 3.57
CA TYR A 210 -0.13 8.41 2.23
C TYR A 210 0.85 8.87 1.12
N THR A 211 2.04 9.35 1.47
CA THR A 211 3.06 9.76 0.50
C THR A 211 3.96 8.60 0.07
N ILE A 212 4.06 7.56 0.91
CA ILE A 212 4.83 6.34 0.67
C ILE A 212 4.04 5.40 -0.25
#